data_AF-A0A530QXW6-F1
#
_entry.id   AF-A0A530QXW6-F1
#
_cell.length_a   1.000
_cell.length_b   1.000
_cell.length_c   1.000
_cell.angle_alpha   90.00
_cell.angle_beta   90.00
_cell.angle_gamma   90.00
#
_symmetry.space_group_name_H-M   'P 1'
#
loop_
_entity.id
_entity.type
_entity.pdbx_description
1 polymer ?
#
loop_
_entity_poly.entity_id
_entity_poly.type
_entity_poly.pdbx_seq_one_letter_code
_entity_poly.pdbx_strand_id
1 'polypeptide(L)'
;ALLFVWGGVVAAMYTIGLAHLGSQLSGHDLASANAAFVLCYGVGMVLGPQAIGIGMDLFGPSGFGWALGVFFAFYIALVGARLARKIL
;
A
#
# COMPACT_ATOMS: atom_id res chain seq x y z
N ALA A 1 4.09 -20.24 -4.65
CA ALA A 1 2.82 -20.27 -3.89
C ALA A 1 2.61 -18.98 -3.08
N LEU A 2 3.50 -18.64 -2.13
CA LEU A 2 3.32 -17.46 -1.27
C LEU A 2 3.11 -16.15 -2.04
N LEU A 3 4.01 -15.80 -2.96
CA LEU A 3 3.91 -14.56 -3.76
C LEU A 3 2.69 -14.54 -4.68
N PHE A 4 2.22 -15.70 -5.12
CA PHE A 4 1.00 -15.80 -5.92
C PHE A 4 -0.23 -15.42 -5.10
N VAL A 5 -0.38 -16.04 -3.91
CA VAL A 5 -1.48 -15.73 -2.99
C VAL A 5 -1.40 -14.27 -2.53
N TRP A 6 -0.21 -13.83 -2.12
CA TRP A 6 0.03 -12.46 -1.68
C TRP A 6 -0.27 -11.44 -2.78
N GLY A 7 0.27 -11.64 -3.99
CA GLY A 7 0.00 -10.76 -5.13
C GLY A 7 -1.48 -10.71 -5.50
N GLY A 8 -2.18 -11.86 -5.46
CA GLY A 8 -3.63 -11.92 -5.68
C GLY A 8 -4.44 -11.15 -4.64
N VAL A 9 -4.09 -11.30 -3.36
CA VAL A 9 -4.73 -10.53 -2.26
C VAL A 9 -4.49 -9.03 -2.43
N VAL A 10 -3.25 -8.63 -2.70
CA VAL A 10 -2.89 -7.21 -2.91
C VAL A 10 -3.62 -6.62 -4.11
N ALA A 11 -3.70 -7.35 -5.23
CA ALA A 11 -4.43 -6.90 -6.41
C ALA A 11 -5.93 -6.69 -6.13
N ALA A 12 -6.55 -7.56 -5.34
CA ALA A 12 -7.95 -7.44 -4.95
C ALA A 12 -8.23 -6.21 -4.07
N MET A 13 -7.24 -5.72 -3.30
CA MET A 13 -7.42 -4.57 -2.42
C MET A 13 -7.81 -3.29 -3.17
N TYR A 14 -7.35 -3.11 -4.41
CA TYR A 14 -7.72 -1.95 -5.22
C TYR A 14 -9.24 -1.93 -5.48
N THR A 15 -9.78 -3.06 -5.95
CA THR A 15 -11.22 -3.21 -6.22
C THR A 15 -12.04 -3.08 -4.94
N ILE A 16 -11.60 -3.69 -3.83
CA ILE A 16 -12.27 -3.58 -2.53
C ILE A 16 -12.28 -2.12 -2.04
N GLY A 17 -11.16 -1.40 -2.18
CA GLY A 17 -11.05 0.01 -1.81
C GLY A 17 -12.01 0.90 -2.59
N LEU A 18 -12.11 0.70 -3.91
CA LEU A 18 -13.06 1.42 -4.75
C LEU A 18 -14.52 1.11 -4.39
N ALA A 19 -14.85 -0.16 -4.14
CA ALA A 19 -16.19 -0.55 -3.71
C ALA A 19 -16.56 0.11 -2.37
N HIS A 20 -15.63 0.17 -1.43
CA HIS A 20 -15.82 0.82 -0.14
C HIS A 20 -15.97 2.35 -0.23
N LEU A 21 -15.25 3.01 -1.13
CA LEU A 21 -15.46 4.43 -1.43
C LEU A 21 -16.85 4.66 -2.02
N GLY A 22 -17.24 3.86 -3.00
CA GLY A 22 -18.55 3.94 -3.66
C GLY A 22 -19.73 3.67 -2.74
N SER A 23 -19.53 2.91 -1.65
CA SER A 23 -20.58 2.64 -0.67
C SER A 23 -20.78 3.77 0.35
N GLN A 24 -19.80 4.67 0.51
CA GLN A 24 -19.83 5.73 1.52
C GLN A 24 -20.02 7.14 0.93
N LEU A 25 -19.59 7.35 -0.31
CA LEU A 25 -19.60 8.66 -0.97
C LEU A 25 -20.38 8.59 -2.29
N SER A 26 -20.94 9.72 -2.71
CA SER A 26 -21.64 9.83 -3.99
C SER A 26 -21.34 11.17 -4.68
N GLY A 27 -21.68 11.28 -5.97
CA GLY A 27 -21.53 12.52 -6.73
C GLY A 27 -20.10 13.08 -6.76
N HIS A 28 -19.94 14.36 -6.45
CA HIS A 28 -18.65 15.06 -6.49
C HIS A 28 -17.65 14.53 -5.45
N ASP A 29 -18.13 14.19 -4.25
CA ASP A 29 -17.27 13.70 -3.17
C ASP A 29 -16.64 12.35 -3.53
N LEU A 30 -17.40 11.47 -4.19
CA LEU A 30 -16.88 10.20 -4.70
C LEU A 30 -15.78 10.42 -5.75
N ALA A 31 -15.97 11.36 -6.68
CA ALA A 31 -14.99 11.67 -7.71
C ALA A 31 -13.68 12.19 -7.10
N SER A 32 -13.76 13.10 -6.13
CA SER A 32 -12.59 13.64 -5.43
C SER A 32 -11.85 12.59 -4.61
N ALA A 33 -12.58 11.74 -3.88
CA ALA A 33 -12.00 10.65 -3.10
C ALA A 33 -11.33 9.60 -4.00
N ASN A 34 -11.95 9.26 -5.12
CA ASN A 34 -11.36 8.36 -6.12
C ASN A 34 -10.06 8.93 -6.70
N ALA A 35 -10.03 10.24 -7.01
CA ALA A 35 -8.81 10.89 -7.50
C ALA A 35 -7.67 10.81 -6.47
N ALA A 36 -7.95 11.09 -5.20
CA ALA A 36 -6.97 10.95 -4.12
C ALA A 36 -6.51 9.48 -3.94
N PHE A 37 -7.43 8.53 -4.05
CA PHE A 37 -7.13 7.10 -3.92
C PHE A 37 -6.20 6.61 -5.05
N VAL A 38 -6.51 6.94 -6.29
CA VAL A 38 -5.70 6.58 -7.46
C VAL A 38 -4.33 7.27 -7.42
N LEU A 39 -4.26 8.52 -6.95
CA LEU A 39 -2.99 9.21 -6.74
C LEU A 39 -2.10 8.44 -5.76
N CYS A 40 -2.62 8.08 -4.58
CA CYS A 40 -1.89 7.28 -3.60
C CYS A 40 -1.44 5.93 -4.17
N TYR A 41 -2.32 5.26 -4.92
CA TYR A 41 -1.99 4.02 -5.61
C TYR A 41 -0.86 4.20 -6.64
N GLY A 42 -0.91 5.27 -7.43
CA GLY A 42 0.13 5.65 -8.38
C GLY A 42 1.48 5.90 -7.74
N VAL A 43 1.50 6.62 -6.60
CA VAL A 43 2.73 6.82 -5.82
C VAL A 43 3.32 5.48 -5.38
N GLY A 44 2.48 4.55 -4.90
CA GLY A 44 2.91 3.19 -4.56
C GLY A 44 3.48 2.42 -5.76
N MET A 45 2.85 2.52 -6.93
CA MET A 45 3.32 1.87 -8.16
C MET A 45 4.68 2.39 -8.64
N VAL A 46 5.03 3.65 -8.34
CA VAL A 46 6.34 4.21 -8.68
C VAL A 46 7.38 3.86 -7.61
N LEU A 47 7.07 4.08 -6.33
CA LEU A 47 8.04 3.90 -5.24
C LEU A 47 8.34 2.44 -4.96
N GLY A 48 7.35 1.55 -5.09
CA GLY A 48 7.49 0.13 -4.76
C GLY A 48 8.57 -0.58 -5.58
N PRO A 49 8.46 -0.62 -6.92
CA PRO A 49 9.46 -1.25 -7.77
C PRO A 49 10.86 -0.65 -7.61
N GLN A 50 10.96 0.68 -7.42
CA GLN A 50 12.25 1.34 -7.24
C GLN A 50 12.91 0.93 -5.93
N ALA A 51 12.18 0.92 -4.81
CA ALA A 51 12.71 0.48 -3.52
C ALA A 51 13.10 -1.01 -3.54
N ILE A 52 12.31 -1.86 -4.20
CA ILE A 52 12.63 -3.28 -4.37
C ILE A 52 13.89 -3.45 -5.24
N GLY A 53 13.97 -2.74 -6.37
CA GLY A 53 15.12 -2.78 -7.28
C GLY A 53 16.41 -2.37 -6.57
N ILE A 54 16.41 -1.20 -5.92
CA ILE A 54 17.53 -0.72 -5.12
C ILE A 54 17.91 -1.73 -4.02
N GLY A 55 16.92 -2.29 -3.33
CA GLY A 55 17.16 -3.33 -2.33
C GLY A 55 17.85 -4.56 -2.93
N MET A 56 17.41 -4.99 -4.11
CA MET A 56 18.00 -6.12 -4.82
C MET A 56 19.41 -5.84 -5.37
N ASP A 57 19.69 -4.61 -5.79
CA ASP A 57 21.02 -4.19 -6.24
C ASP A 57 22.03 -4.19 -5.06
N LEU A 58 21.59 -3.79 -3.87
CA LEU A 58 22.45 -3.71 -2.67
C LEU A 58 22.63 -5.05 -1.94
N PHE A 59 21.57 -5.87 -1.86
CA PHE A 59 21.54 -7.08 -1.02
C PHE A 59 21.31 -8.37 -1.83
N GLY A 60 21.41 -8.29 -3.15
CA GLY A 60 21.11 -9.40 -4.07
C GLY A 60 19.65 -9.84 -4.00
N PRO A 61 19.32 -11.09 -4.35
CA PRO A 61 17.94 -11.59 -4.37
C PRO A 61 17.19 -11.47 -3.02
N SER A 62 17.93 -11.48 -1.90
CA SER A 62 17.35 -11.30 -0.56
C SER A 62 16.80 -9.89 -0.32
N GLY A 63 17.29 -8.90 -1.08
CA GLY A 63 16.87 -7.50 -1.01
C GLY A 63 15.39 -7.27 -1.28
N PHE A 64 14.75 -8.14 -2.06
CA PHE A 64 13.29 -8.12 -2.27
C PHE A 64 12.54 -8.24 -0.93
N GLY A 65 12.94 -9.21 -0.10
CA GLY A 65 12.31 -9.46 1.20
C GLY A 65 12.58 -8.32 2.19
N TRP A 66 13.81 -7.81 2.21
CA TRP A 66 14.17 -6.66 3.05
C TRP A 66 13.38 -5.40 2.69
N ALA A 67 13.25 -5.07 1.40
CA ALA A 67 12.47 -3.92 0.95
C ALA A 67 11.00 -4.02 1.37
N LEU A 68 10.36 -5.18 1.18
CA LEU A 68 9.00 -5.42 1.67
C LEU A 68 8.91 -5.29 3.20
N GLY A 69 9.88 -5.86 3.92
CA GLY A 69 9.96 -5.76 5.38
C GLY A 69 10.00 -4.31 5.87
N VAL A 70 10.76 -3.45 5.20
CA VAL A 70 10.83 -2.01 5.51
C VAL A 70 9.49 -1.32 5.27
N PHE A 71 8.80 -1.58 4.15
CA PHE A 71 7.47 -1.00 3.90
C PHE A 71 6.45 -1.43 4.96
N PHE A 72 6.44 -2.71 5.33
CA PHE A 72 5.54 -3.18 6.39
C PHE A 72 5.90 -2.62 7.76
N ALA A 73 7.19 -2.52 8.10
CA ALA A 73 7.64 -1.91 9.35
C ALA A 73 7.22 -0.43 9.42
N PHE A 74 7.37 0.32 8.32
CA PHE A 74 6.91 1.70 8.24
C PHE A 74 5.39 1.81 8.42
N TYR A 75 4.62 0.94 7.76
CA TYR A 75 3.16 0.91 7.92
C TYR A 75 2.74 0.58 9.36
N ILE A 76 3.37 -0.42 9.98
CA ILE A 76 3.12 -0.78 11.38
C ILE A 76 3.46 0.39 12.31
N ALA A 77 4.59 1.06 12.10
CA ALA A 77 4.97 2.23 12.89
C ALA A 77 3.95 3.38 12.74
N LEU A 78 3.46 3.65 11.53
CA LEU A 78 2.44 4.66 11.28
C LEU A 78 1.13 4.32 11.98
N VAL A 79 0.64 3.09 11.84
CA VAL A 79 -0.59 2.63 12.49
C VAL A 79 -0.44 2.63 14.01
N GLY A 80 0.67 2.13 14.53
CA GLY A 80 0.99 2.13 15.95
C GLY A 80 1.02 3.54 16.54
N ALA A 81 1.66 4.49 15.85
CA ALA A 81 1.68 5.89 16.26
C ALA A 81 0.28 6.52 16.25
N ARG A 82 -0.55 6.22 15.25
CA ARG A 82 -1.94 6.70 15.20
C ARG A 82 -2.79 6.11 16.33
N LEU A 83 -2.63 4.83 16.63
CA LEU A 83 -3.38 4.17 17.68
C LEU A 83 -2.98 4.69 19.06
N ALA A 84 -1.68 4.86 19.32
CA ALA A 84 -1.18 5.44 20.56
C ALA A 84 -1.74 6.86 20.81
N ARG A 85 -1.78 7.70 19.76
CA ARG A 85 -2.37 9.06 19.85
C ARG A 85 -3.89 9.07 20.06
N LYS A 86 -4.60 7.98 19.75
CA LYS A 86 -6.05 7.89 19.97
C LYS A 86 -6.39 7.42 21.39
N ILE A 87 -5.46 6.69 22.03
CA ILE A 87 -5.64 6.09 23.36
C ILE A 87 -5.19 7.06 24.47
N LEU A 88 -4.15 7.86 24.21
CA LEU A 88 -3.70 8.98 25.06
C LEU A 88 -4.61 10.19 24.92
#